data_AF-A0A524G9X2-F1
#
_entry.id   AF-A0A524G9X2-F1
#
_cell.length_a   1.000
_cell.length_b   1.000
_cell.length_c   1.000
_cell.angle_alpha   90.00
_cell.angle_beta   90.00
_cell.angle_gamma   90.00
#
_symmetry.space_group_name_H-M   'P 1'
#
loop_
_entity.id
_entity.type
_entity.pdbx_description
1 polymer ?
#
loop_
_entity_poly.entity_id
_entity_poly.type
_entity_poly.pdbx_seq_one_letter_code
_entity_poly.pdbx_strand_id
1 'polypeptide(L)'
;MTDEEKFRLEEPEEKHSEEEKRGLFRPLPTVEKKTKMKEGRPQPIVRFFGFSMYENKRELLVLLLMPLLAAIIDVSIYSFVTVNLWESSSIFLFFIPVIAAIPIGLVVSDTGKSLIGGFLCSLYFVILFIIFLTTPALLSPELGLGNFIASGITLSIGYFILIIVASLLGSMIGTVSREFI
;
A
#
# COMPACT_ATOMS: atom_id res chain seq x y z
N MET A 1 31.32 23.17 15.27
CA MET A 1 31.64 21.75 15.53
C MET A 1 30.95 21.39 16.84
N THR A 2 29.94 20.53 16.97
CA THR A 2 29.00 19.87 16.04
C THR A 2 27.88 19.38 16.97
N ASP A 3 26.68 19.95 16.85
CA ASP A 3 25.48 19.58 17.64
C ASP A 3 24.68 18.50 16.90
N GLU A 4 25.16 17.24 16.89
CA GLU A 4 24.51 16.15 16.12
C GLU A 4 24.35 14.81 16.88
N GLU A 5 24.22 14.81 18.20
CA GLU A 5 23.99 13.57 18.97
C GLU A 5 22.77 13.63 19.91
N LYS A 6 21.66 14.25 19.48
CA LYS A 6 20.35 14.04 20.11
C LYS A 6 19.57 13.00 19.28
N PHE A 7 18.97 12.04 19.98
CA PHE A 7 18.12 10.95 19.48
C PHE A 7 18.80 9.59 19.21
N ARG A 8 19.45 9.03 20.23
CA ARG A 8 19.30 7.59 20.51
C ARG A 8 18.54 7.44 21.82
N LEU A 9 17.23 7.27 21.72
CA LEU A 9 16.39 6.86 22.83
C LEU A 9 16.73 5.40 23.14
N GLU A 10 17.32 5.18 24.31
CA GLU A 10 17.54 3.86 24.91
C GLU A 10 16.18 3.13 25.03
N GLU A 11 16.16 1.85 24.66
CA GLU A 11 14.97 1.00 24.80
C GLU A 11 14.60 0.85 26.28
N PRO A 12 13.31 0.84 26.64
CA PRO A 12 12.89 0.76 28.04
C PRO A 12 13.21 -0.61 28.60
N GLU A 13 13.95 -0.64 29.72
CA GLU A 13 14.21 -1.84 30.51
C GLU A 13 12.89 -2.49 30.95
N GLU A 14 12.53 -3.62 30.33
CA GLU A 14 11.52 -4.52 30.88
C GLU A 14 12.09 -5.22 32.11
N LYS A 15 11.75 -4.67 33.28
CA LYS A 15 11.86 -5.32 34.58
C LYS A 15 11.03 -6.61 34.59
N HIS A 16 11.70 -7.76 34.44
CA HIS A 16 11.28 -8.99 35.11
C HIS A 16 12.47 -9.62 35.82
N SER A 17 12.42 -9.46 37.13
CA SER A 17 13.29 -10.01 38.15
C SER A 17 13.22 -11.54 38.17
N GLU A 18 14.27 -12.20 37.73
CA GLU A 18 14.63 -13.53 38.22
C GLU A 18 16.09 -13.47 38.70
N GLU A 19 16.30 -13.98 39.91
CA GLU A 19 17.48 -13.77 40.76
C GLU A 19 18.82 -13.97 40.03
N GLU A 20 19.57 -12.88 39.85
CA GLU A 20 20.92 -12.90 39.27
C GLU A 20 21.90 -13.67 40.16
N LYS A 21 22.25 -14.90 39.77
CA LYS A 21 23.42 -15.59 40.31
C LYS A 21 24.69 -14.85 39.86
N ARG A 22 25.34 -14.15 40.80
CA ARG A 22 26.60 -13.43 40.56
C ARG A 22 27.80 -14.37 40.60
N GLY A 23 28.70 -14.29 39.61
CA GLY A 23 30.01 -14.98 39.58
C GLY A 23 30.25 -15.87 38.35
N LEU A 24 31.30 -16.70 38.41
CA LEU A 24 31.81 -17.57 37.33
C LEU A 24 30.78 -18.54 36.70
N PHE A 25 29.63 -18.71 37.34
CA PHE A 25 28.53 -19.59 36.90
C PHE A 25 27.39 -18.84 36.21
N ARG A 26 27.57 -17.56 35.85
CA ARG A 26 26.63 -16.87 34.97
C ARG A 26 26.63 -17.62 33.63
N PRO A 27 25.49 -18.19 33.18
CA PRO A 27 25.43 -18.77 31.85
C PRO A 27 25.85 -17.69 30.86
N LEU A 28 26.75 -18.03 29.93
CA LEU A 28 27.13 -17.11 28.86
C LEU A 28 25.83 -16.58 28.24
N PRO A 29 25.71 -15.25 28.03
CA PRO A 29 24.53 -14.71 27.40
C PRO A 29 24.30 -15.47 26.10
N THR A 30 23.22 -16.24 26.06
CA THR A 30 22.75 -16.82 24.82
C THR A 30 22.44 -15.64 23.94
N VAL A 31 23.23 -15.45 22.88
CA VAL A 31 22.94 -14.48 21.84
C VAL A 31 21.63 -14.93 21.21
N GLU A 32 20.52 -14.46 21.78
CA GLU A 32 19.21 -14.74 21.26
C GLU A 32 19.16 -14.15 19.86
N LYS A 33 19.07 -15.07 18.91
CA LYS A 33 18.90 -14.83 17.48
C LYS A 33 20.02 -13.99 16.88
N LYS A 34 21.03 -14.70 16.37
CA LYS A 34 21.68 -14.30 15.12
C LYS A 34 20.61 -14.04 14.07
N THR A 35 20.18 -12.80 13.90
CA THR A 35 19.41 -12.35 12.74
C THR A 35 20.35 -12.36 11.55
N LYS A 36 20.73 -13.55 11.10
CA LYS A 36 21.41 -13.70 9.81
C LYS A 36 20.40 -13.40 8.73
N MET A 37 20.49 -12.25 8.08
CA MET A 37 20.02 -12.12 6.69
C MET A 37 20.94 -11.26 5.79
N LYS A 38 21.15 -11.87 4.61
CA LYS A 38 21.87 -11.58 3.36
C LYS A 38 23.05 -10.62 3.22
N GLU A 39 23.25 -9.54 3.99
CA GLU A 39 24.34 -8.58 3.67
C GLU A 39 25.00 -7.87 4.88
N GLY A 40 24.80 -8.38 6.10
CA GLY A 40 25.58 -7.93 7.27
C GLY A 40 25.27 -6.52 7.78
N ARG A 41 24.26 -5.83 7.24
CA ARG A 41 23.78 -4.55 7.77
C ARG A 41 22.60 -4.76 8.72
N PRO A 42 22.58 -4.14 9.91
CA PRO A 42 21.45 -4.22 10.82
C PRO A 42 20.21 -3.56 10.17
N GLN A 43 19.11 -4.31 10.07
CA GLN A 43 17.83 -3.76 9.62
C GLN A 43 17.07 -3.16 10.81
N PRO A 44 16.59 -1.92 10.72
CA PRO A 44 15.83 -1.32 11.80
C PRO A 44 14.50 -2.07 12.00
N ILE A 45 14.14 -2.26 13.27
CA ILE A 45 12.84 -2.78 13.68
C ILE A 45 11.92 -1.56 13.87
N VAL A 46 10.82 -1.54 13.13
CA VAL A 46 9.82 -0.47 13.13
C VAL A 46 8.48 -0.98 13.64
N ARG A 47 7.70 -0.11 14.27
CA ARG A 47 6.33 -0.44 14.67
C ARG A 47 5.36 -0.03 13.56
N PHE A 48 4.59 -0.97 13.03
CA PHE A 48 3.53 -0.73 12.05
C PHE A 48 2.23 -1.33 12.58
N PHE A 49 1.17 -0.51 12.72
CA PHE A 49 -0.09 -0.88 13.37
C PHE A 49 0.09 -1.54 14.76
N GLY A 50 1.04 -1.06 15.56
CA GLY A 50 1.32 -1.59 16.90
C GLY A 50 2.19 -2.86 16.93
N PHE A 51 2.49 -3.47 15.79
CA PHE A 51 3.36 -4.64 15.68
C PHE A 51 4.79 -4.24 15.31
N SER A 52 5.79 -4.74 16.04
CA SER A 52 7.20 -4.59 15.70
C SER A 52 7.59 -5.52 14.55
N MET A 53 8.09 -4.97 13.45
CA MET A 53 8.52 -5.72 12.27
C MET A 53 9.78 -5.12 11.66
N TYR A 54 10.49 -5.90 10.86
CA TYR A 54 11.62 -5.40 10.09
C TYR A 54 11.15 -4.42 9.00
N GLU A 55 11.92 -3.37 8.76
CA GLU A 55 11.63 -2.33 7.75
C GLU A 55 11.27 -2.91 6.38
N ASN A 56 11.99 -3.93 5.91
CA ASN A 56 11.69 -4.59 4.63
C ASN A 56 10.27 -5.18 4.56
N LYS A 57 9.75 -5.69 5.70
CA LYS A 57 8.38 -6.22 5.76
C LYS A 57 7.37 -5.08 5.76
N ARG A 58 7.68 -3.97 6.43
CA ARG A 58 6.84 -2.75 6.40
C ARG A 58 6.74 -2.22 4.97
N GLU A 59 7.87 -2.09 4.27
CA GLU A 59 7.88 -1.61 2.88
C GLU A 59 7.04 -2.49 1.97
N LEU A 60 7.16 -3.82 2.09
CA LEU A 60 6.34 -4.76 1.32
C LEU A 60 4.85 -4.59 1.62
N LEU A 61 4.48 -4.45 2.90
CA LEU A 61 3.09 -4.25 3.31
C LEU A 61 2.54 -2.93 2.75
N VAL A 62 3.29 -1.84 2.84
CA VAL A 62 2.91 -0.54 2.30
C VAL A 62 2.74 -0.60 0.79
N LEU A 63 3.66 -1.26 0.09
CA LEU A 63 3.62 -1.44 -1.37
C LEU A 63 2.37 -2.20 -1.82
N LEU A 64 1.81 -3.07 -0.98
CA LEU A 64 0.61 -3.84 -1.31
C LEU A 64 -0.66 -3.13 -0.84
N LEU A 65 -0.64 -2.56 0.36
CA LEU A 65 -1.80 -1.98 1.02
C LEU A 65 -2.18 -0.61 0.43
N MET A 66 -1.21 0.24 0.12
CA MET A 66 -1.50 1.59 -0.40
C MET A 66 -2.17 1.55 -1.78
N PRO A 67 -1.68 0.77 -2.76
CA PRO A 67 -2.37 0.62 -4.03
C PRO A 67 -3.75 -0.02 -3.90
N LEU A 68 -3.94 -0.95 -2.96
CA LEU A 68 -5.23 -1.56 -2.70
C LEU A 68 -6.25 -0.53 -2.18
N LEU A 69 -5.84 0.32 -1.24
CA LEU A 69 -6.71 1.37 -0.70
C LEU A 69 -7.08 2.41 -1.76
N ALA A 70 -6.11 2.84 -2.58
CA ALA A 70 -6.37 3.72 -3.71
C ALA A 70 -7.35 3.08 -4.71
N ALA A 71 -7.15 1.81 -5.05
CA ALA A 71 -8.05 1.07 -5.93
C ALA A 71 -9.48 0.95 -5.37
N ILE A 72 -9.66 0.78 -4.06
CA ILE A 72 -10.99 0.75 -3.43
C ILE A 72 -11.69 2.10 -3.59
N ILE A 73 -10.96 3.21 -3.44
CA ILE A 73 -11.50 4.56 -3.67
C ILE A 73 -11.93 4.71 -5.13
N ASP A 74 -11.06 4.32 -6.06
CA ASP A 74 -11.34 4.40 -7.51
C ASP A 74 -12.56 3.57 -7.90
N VAL A 75 -12.63 2.32 -7.43
CA VAL A 75 -13.81 1.47 -7.69
C VAL A 75 -15.08 2.10 -7.13
N SER A 76 -15.03 2.71 -5.94
CA SER A 76 -16.20 3.37 -5.37
C SER A 76 -16.69 4.53 -6.25
N ILE A 77 -15.77 5.36 -6.75
CA ILE A 77 -16.09 6.49 -7.62
C ILE A 77 -16.68 6.00 -8.94
N TYR A 78 -16.00 5.07 -9.60
CA TYR A 78 -16.44 4.52 -10.88
C TYR A 78 -17.77 3.76 -10.74
N SER A 79 -17.99 3.11 -9.60
CA SER A 79 -19.28 2.49 -9.27
C SER A 79 -20.39 3.53 -9.18
N PHE A 80 -20.18 4.64 -8.44
CA PHE A 80 -21.17 5.72 -8.31
C PHE A 80 -21.49 6.42 -9.63
N VAL A 81 -20.49 6.61 -10.50
CA VAL A 81 -20.72 7.13 -11.85
C VAL A 81 -21.52 6.11 -12.68
N THR A 82 -21.19 4.83 -12.59
CA THR A 82 -21.89 3.76 -13.34
C THR A 82 -23.36 3.62 -12.93
N VAL A 83 -23.69 3.79 -11.65
CA VAL A 83 -25.09 3.78 -11.18
C VAL A 83 -25.79 5.14 -11.31
N ASN A 84 -25.18 6.11 -12.02
CA ASN A 84 -25.69 7.46 -12.24
C ASN A 84 -25.98 8.26 -10.96
N LEU A 85 -25.29 7.95 -9.86
CA LEU A 85 -25.39 8.74 -8.63
C LEU A 85 -24.54 10.02 -8.71
N TRP A 86 -23.44 9.99 -9.47
CA TRP A 86 -22.54 11.12 -9.70
C TRP A 86 -22.41 11.48 -11.18
N GLU A 87 -22.00 12.72 -11.45
CA GLU A 87 -21.73 13.20 -12.80
C GLU A 87 -20.52 12.49 -13.42
N SER A 88 -20.63 12.14 -14.70
CA SER A 88 -19.53 11.61 -15.53
C SER A 88 -18.55 12.70 -15.98
N SER A 89 -18.23 13.65 -15.10
CA SER A 89 -17.29 14.73 -15.42
C SER A 89 -15.84 14.21 -15.33
N SER A 90 -14.93 14.82 -16.09
CA SER A 90 -13.51 14.44 -16.11
C SER A 90 -12.83 14.59 -14.74
N ILE A 91 -13.39 15.42 -13.85
CA ILE A 91 -12.90 15.61 -12.48
C ILE A 91 -13.02 14.30 -11.70
N PHE A 92 -14.17 13.65 -11.74
CA PHE A 92 -14.41 12.41 -10.99
C PHE A 92 -13.68 11.21 -11.59
N LEU A 93 -13.64 11.12 -12.93
CA LEU A 93 -13.07 9.96 -13.61
C LEU A 93 -11.54 9.98 -13.70
N PHE A 94 -10.90 11.15 -13.62
CA PHE A 94 -9.44 11.27 -13.79
C PHE A 94 -8.73 11.92 -12.60
N PHE A 95 -9.17 13.09 -12.16
CA PHE A 95 -8.42 13.86 -11.15
C PHE A 95 -8.48 13.22 -9.75
N ILE A 96 -9.62 12.67 -9.34
CA ILE A 96 -9.71 12.00 -8.03
C ILE A 96 -8.80 10.77 -7.98
N PRO A 97 -8.79 9.87 -8.99
CA PRO A 97 -7.82 8.78 -9.04
C PRO A 97 -6.36 9.23 -8.97
N VAL A 98 -6.00 10.34 -9.63
CA VAL A 98 -4.65 10.93 -9.50
C VAL A 98 -4.35 11.28 -8.04
N ILE A 99 -5.27 11.98 -7.36
CA ILE A 99 -5.08 12.39 -5.97
C ILE A 99 -5.01 11.17 -5.04
N ALA A 100 -5.86 10.17 -5.25
CA ALA A 100 -5.89 8.93 -4.47
C ALA A 100 -4.58 8.12 -4.60
N ALA A 101 -3.87 8.25 -5.73
CA ALA A 101 -2.60 7.58 -5.96
C ALA A 101 -1.37 8.34 -5.43
N ILE A 102 -1.48 9.62 -5.03
CA ILE A 102 -0.36 10.40 -4.46
C ILE A 102 0.29 9.71 -3.25
N PRO A 103 -0.47 9.17 -2.26
CA PRO A 103 0.12 8.47 -1.11
C PRO A 103 1.01 7.28 -1.50
N ILE A 104 0.77 6.62 -2.64
CA ILE A 104 1.62 5.53 -3.13
C ILE A 104 3.06 6.04 -3.35
N GLY A 105 3.18 7.23 -3.95
CA GLY A 105 4.46 7.90 -4.19
C GLY A 105 5.15 8.41 -2.92
N LEU A 106 4.35 8.87 -1.95
CA LEU A 106 4.88 9.45 -0.71
C LEU A 106 5.46 8.41 0.25
N VAL A 107 4.83 7.23 0.36
CA VAL A 107 5.16 6.27 1.44
C VAL A 107 6.17 5.20 1.00
N VAL A 108 6.31 4.93 -0.31
CA VAL A 108 7.21 3.89 -0.84
C VAL A 108 8.59 4.45 -1.13
N SER A 109 9.57 4.21 -0.24
CA SER A 109 10.95 4.73 -0.25
C SER A 109 11.69 4.74 -1.60
N ASP A 110 11.45 3.75 -2.47
CA ASP A 110 12.11 3.58 -3.75
C ASP A 110 11.20 3.96 -4.93
N THR A 111 11.68 4.85 -5.81
CA THR A 111 10.98 5.32 -7.01
C THR A 111 10.56 4.18 -7.94
N GLY A 112 11.38 3.14 -8.08
CA GLY A 112 11.03 1.97 -8.90
C GLY A 112 9.85 1.19 -8.31
N LYS A 113 9.85 1.00 -6.99
CA LYS A 113 8.75 0.35 -6.27
C LYS A 113 7.48 1.20 -6.29
N SER A 114 7.59 2.53 -6.26
CA SER A 114 6.45 3.46 -6.36
C SER A 114 5.71 3.32 -7.70
N LEU A 115 6.44 3.22 -8.82
CA LEU A 115 5.85 2.97 -10.15
C LEU A 115 5.16 1.61 -10.21
N ILE A 116 5.79 0.57 -9.64
CA ILE A 116 5.16 -0.75 -9.49
C ILE A 116 3.88 -0.63 -8.67
N GLY A 117 3.87 0.16 -7.60
CA GLY A 117 2.67 0.47 -6.81
C GLY A 117 1.53 1.09 -7.63
N GLY A 118 1.84 2.06 -8.51
CA GLY A 118 0.84 2.63 -9.43
C GLY A 118 0.25 1.60 -10.40
N PHE A 119 1.08 0.68 -10.91
CA PHE A 119 0.60 -0.44 -11.73
C PHE A 119 -0.26 -1.43 -10.92
N LEU A 120 0.16 -1.78 -9.70
CA LEU A 120 -0.62 -2.63 -8.79
C LEU A 120 -1.99 -2.01 -8.47
N CYS A 121 -2.07 -0.68 -8.32
CA CYS A 121 -3.34 0.03 -8.09
C CYS A 121 -4.32 -0.25 -9.22
N SER A 122 -3.84 -0.16 -10.46
CA SER A 122 -4.65 -0.42 -11.65
C SER A 122 -5.10 -1.88 -11.75
N LEU A 123 -4.23 -2.81 -11.37
CA LEU A 123 -4.57 -4.24 -11.33
C LEU A 123 -5.64 -4.53 -10.27
N TYR A 124 -5.49 -3.98 -9.06
CA TYR A 124 -6.49 -4.09 -8.01
C TYR A 124 -7.82 -3.47 -8.41
N PHE A 125 -7.79 -2.31 -9.07
CA PHE A 125 -8.98 -1.67 -9.60
C PHE A 125 -9.74 -2.60 -10.56
N VAL A 126 -9.07 -3.22 -11.53
CA VAL A 126 -9.73 -4.13 -12.49
C VAL A 126 -10.37 -5.31 -11.78
N ILE A 127 -9.65 -5.95 -10.86
CA ILE A 127 -10.16 -7.13 -10.13
C ILE A 127 -11.41 -6.73 -9.34
N LEU A 128 -11.34 -5.65 -8.57
CA LEU A 128 -12.44 -5.17 -7.75
C LEU A 128 -13.62 -4.65 -8.59
N PHE A 129 -13.36 -3.97 -9.70
CA PHE A 129 -14.39 -3.44 -10.59
C PHE A 129 -15.13 -4.55 -11.35
N ILE A 130 -14.42 -5.59 -11.78
CA ILE A 130 -15.06 -6.79 -12.37
C ILE A 130 -15.97 -7.47 -11.34
N ILE A 131 -15.51 -7.61 -10.09
CA ILE A 131 -16.35 -8.15 -9.00
C ILE A 131 -17.60 -7.28 -8.82
N PHE A 132 -17.44 -5.95 -8.76
CA PHE A 132 -18.56 -5.02 -8.67
C PHE A 132 -19.55 -5.18 -9.83
N LEU A 133 -19.08 -5.18 -11.08
CA LEU A 133 -19.93 -5.33 -12.25
C LEU A 133 -20.66 -6.68 -12.25
N THR A 134 -19.97 -7.77 -11.93
CA THR A 134 -20.59 -9.11 -11.94
C THR A 134 -21.57 -9.35 -10.79
N THR A 135 -21.51 -8.56 -9.71
CA THR A 135 -22.35 -8.75 -8.52
C THR A 135 -23.86 -8.63 -8.83
N PRO A 136 -24.35 -7.58 -9.51
CA PRO A 136 -25.76 -7.51 -9.94
C PRO A 136 -26.22 -8.69 -10.81
N ALA A 137 -25.35 -9.18 -11.71
CA ALA A 137 -25.69 -10.28 -12.60
C ALA A 137 -25.83 -11.62 -11.87
N LEU A 138 -25.12 -11.81 -10.76
CA LEU A 138 -25.27 -12.97 -9.88
C LEU A 138 -26.54 -12.89 -9.02
N LEU A 139 -26.95 -11.68 -8.63
CA LEU A 139 -28.13 -11.46 -7.77
C LEU A 139 -29.45 -11.40 -8.54
N SER A 140 -29.43 -11.04 -9.83
CA SER A 140 -30.61 -11.02 -10.69
C SER A 140 -30.29 -11.55 -12.10
N PRO A 141 -30.43 -12.88 -12.33
CA PRO A 141 -30.06 -13.54 -13.59
C PRO A 141 -30.88 -13.12 -14.81
N GLU A 142 -32.02 -12.44 -14.60
CA GLU A 142 -32.98 -12.07 -15.65
C GLU A 142 -32.44 -11.01 -16.63
N LEU A 143 -31.35 -10.32 -16.27
CA LEU A 143 -30.75 -9.22 -17.05
C LEU A 143 -29.88 -9.67 -18.24
N GLY A 144 -29.75 -10.97 -18.50
CA GLY A 144 -29.00 -11.48 -19.66
C GLY A 144 -27.49 -11.34 -19.50
N LEU A 145 -26.87 -12.36 -18.89
CA LEU A 145 -25.43 -12.43 -18.59
C LEU A 145 -24.51 -12.08 -19.78
N GLY A 146 -24.86 -12.50 -21.01
CA GLY A 146 -24.00 -12.32 -22.18
C GLY A 146 -23.80 -10.87 -22.61
N ASN A 147 -24.89 -10.09 -22.73
CA ASN A 147 -24.81 -8.69 -23.11
C ASN A 147 -24.16 -7.86 -22.01
N PHE A 148 -24.45 -8.18 -20.75
CA PHE A 148 -23.88 -7.51 -19.59
C PHE A 148 -22.36 -7.71 -19.49
N ILE A 149 -21.88 -8.94 -19.74
CA ILE A 149 -20.44 -9.24 -19.73
C ILE A 149 -19.72 -8.52 -20.89
N ALA A 150 -20.28 -8.54 -22.10
CA ALA A 150 -19.66 -7.88 -23.26
C ALA A 150 -19.55 -6.35 -23.05
N SER A 151 -20.63 -5.68 -22.63
CA SER A 151 -20.61 -4.24 -22.34
C SER A 151 -19.75 -3.90 -21.13
N GLY A 152 -19.77 -4.75 -20.10
CA GLY A 152 -18.98 -4.59 -18.87
C GLY A 152 -17.49 -4.70 -19.13
N ILE A 153 -17.06 -5.63 -19.98
CA ILE A 153 -15.65 -5.77 -20.39
C ILE A 153 -15.19 -4.54 -21.17
N THR A 154 -15.98 -4.05 -22.13
CA THR A 154 -15.61 -2.86 -22.92
C THR A 154 -15.48 -1.62 -22.03
N LEU A 155 -16.41 -1.38 -21.11
CA LEU A 155 -16.31 -0.29 -20.13
C LEU A 155 -15.09 -0.46 -19.22
N SER A 156 -14.84 -1.67 -18.73
CA SER A 156 -13.71 -1.97 -17.85
C SER A 156 -12.37 -1.69 -18.52
N ILE A 157 -12.21 -2.00 -19.81
CA ILE A 157 -10.97 -1.71 -20.54
C ILE A 157 -10.74 -0.20 -20.68
N GLY A 158 -11.78 0.56 -21.02
CA GLY A 158 -11.67 2.02 -21.13
C GLY A 158 -11.28 2.67 -19.79
N TYR A 159 -11.94 2.26 -18.71
CA TYR A 159 -11.66 2.74 -17.36
C TYR A 159 -10.30 2.28 -16.85
N PHE A 160 -9.86 1.07 -17.20
CA PHE A 160 -8.54 0.58 -16.84
C PHE A 160 -7.41 1.44 -17.40
N ILE A 161 -7.49 1.83 -18.68
CA ILE A 161 -6.46 2.69 -19.29
C ILE A 161 -6.41 4.04 -18.56
N LEU A 162 -7.57 4.63 -18.26
CA LEU A 162 -7.64 5.89 -17.51
C LEU A 162 -7.02 5.76 -16.12
N ILE A 163 -7.37 4.71 -15.39
CA ILE A 163 -6.82 4.44 -14.05
C ILE A 163 -5.31 4.19 -14.08
N ILE A 164 -4.79 3.49 -15.09
CA ILE A 164 -3.33 3.32 -15.24
C ILE A 164 -2.65 4.68 -15.35
N VAL A 165 -3.12 5.52 -16.27
CA VAL A 165 -2.51 6.82 -16.50
C VAL A 165 -2.64 7.70 -15.25
N ALA A 166 -3.80 7.71 -14.62
CA ALA A 166 -4.04 8.48 -13.40
C ALA A 166 -3.19 8.00 -12.22
N SER A 167 -3.10 6.68 -12.01
CA SER A 167 -2.33 6.08 -10.92
C SER A 167 -0.83 6.31 -11.07
N LEU A 168 -0.30 6.19 -12.29
CA LEU A 168 1.11 6.48 -12.58
C LEU A 168 1.42 7.97 -12.41
N LEU A 169 0.53 8.85 -12.86
CA LEU A 169 0.70 10.29 -12.69
C LEU A 169 0.66 10.67 -11.21
N GLY A 170 -0.30 10.15 -10.45
CA GLY A 170 -0.43 10.39 -9.02
C GLY A 170 0.78 9.88 -8.22
N SER A 171 1.22 8.65 -8.49
CA SER A 171 2.41 8.09 -7.84
C SER A 171 3.68 8.87 -8.21
N MET A 172 3.80 9.34 -9.45
CA MET A 172 4.90 10.21 -9.88
C MET A 172 4.88 11.54 -9.13
N ILE A 173 3.72 12.21 -9.05
CA ILE A 173 3.56 13.47 -8.29
C ILE A 173 3.94 13.27 -6.83
N GLY A 174 3.49 12.19 -6.19
CA GLY A 174 3.84 11.87 -4.81
C GLY A 174 5.35 11.62 -4.65
N THR A 175 5.97 10.91 -5.59
CA THR A 175 7.40 10.64 -5.56
C THR A 175 8.23 11.92 -5.67
N VAL A 176 7.88 12.79 -6.63
CA VAL A 176 8.52 14.10 -6.79
C VAL A 176 8.31 14.95 -5.54
N SER A 177 7.09 15.01 -5.01
CA SER A 177 6.79 15.80 -3.81
C SER A 177 7.65 15.38 -2.62
N ARG A 178 7.91 14.07 -2.46
CA ARG A 178 8.78 13.57 -1.40
C ARG A 178 10.26 13.91 -1.62
N GLU A 179 10.73 13.96 -2.87
CA GLU A 179 12.14 14.26 -3.15
C GLU A 179 12.48 15.75 -2.98
N PHE A 180 11.50 16.64 -3.13
CA PHE A 180 11.69 18.10 -3.10
C PHE A 180 11.12 18.81 -1.86
N ILE A 181 10.44 18.11 -0.95
CA ILE A 181 9.92 18.63 0.33
C ILE A 181 10.71 18.02 1.48
#